data_AF-A0A3T1D2Z6-F1
#
_entry.id   AF-A0A3T1D2Z6-F1
#
_cell.length_a   1.000
_cell.length_b   1.000
_cell.length_c   1.000
_cell.angle_alpha   90.00
_cell.angle_beta   90.00
_cell.angle_gamma   90.00
#
_symmetry.space_group_name_H-M   'P 1'
#
loop_
_entity.id
_entity.type
_entity.pdbx_description
1 polymer ?
#
loop_
_entity_poly.entity_id
_entity_poly.type
_entity_poly.pdbx_seq_one_letter_code
_entity_poly.pdbx_strand_id
1 'polypeptide(L)'
;MDIEIVVALVKEGLGIRTTVRDSFITAIAAGVIKELEDEQGLKLSKSNPHHLIFVVDYATWRYQSRGSKEGTPRHLQFRLNNLKVRVGGNRAVE
;
A
#
# COMPACT_ATOMS: atom_id res chain seq x y z
N MET A 1 -8.77 -3.46 -4.19
CA MET A 1 -8.79 -3.24 -2.72
C MET A 1 -10.03 -2.44 -2.32
N ASP A 2 -10.44 -2.40 -1.04
CA ASP A 2 -11.43 -1.42 -0.56
C ASP A 2 -10.71 -0.16 -0.07
N ILE A 3 -10.97 0.99 -0.71
CA ILE A 3 -10.23 2.22 -0.44
C ILE A 3 -10.66 2.88 0.87
N GLU A 4 -11.92 2.75 1.26
CA GLU A 4 -12.44 3.37 2.48
C GLU A 4 -11.78 2.75 3.71
N ILE A 5 -11.63 1.43 3.71
CA ILE A 5 -10.92 0.69 4.75
C ILE A 5 -9.44 1.11 4.81
N VAL A 6 -8.77 1.23 3.67
CA VAL A 6 -7.37 1.67 3.63
C VAL A 6 -7.22 3.07 4.23
N VAL A 7 -8.07 4.02 3.82
CA VAL A 7 -8.04 5.40 4.33
C VAL A 7 -8.30 5.44 5.83
N ALA A 8 -9.28 4.69 6.33
CA ALA A 8 -9.56 4.60 7.76
C ALA A 8 -8.35 4.07 8.55
N LEU A 9 -7.72 2.99 8.08
CA LEU A 9 -6.55 2.41 8.75
C LEU A 9 -5.32 3.32 8.69
N VAL A 10 -5.10 4.03 7.58
CA VAL A 10 -4.03 5.04 7.47
C VAL A 10 -4.27 6.17 8.47
N LYS A 11 -5.52 6.64 8.61
CA LYS A 11 -5.88 7.67 9.59
C LYS A 11 -5.64 7.22 11.03
N GLU A 12 -6.05 6.00 11.36
CA GLU A 12 -5.77 5.40 12.68
C GLU A 12 -4.26 5.30 12.95
N GLY A 13 -3.48 4.81 11.98
CA GLY A 13 -2.01 4.72 12.11
C GLY A 13 -1.30 6.07 12.25
N LEU A 14 -1.87 7.14 11.69
CA LEU A 14 -1.35 8.51 11.79
C LEU A 14 -1.91 9.29 12.99
N GLY A 15 -2.91 8.74 13.71
CA GLY A 15 -3.63 9.45 14.78
C GLY A 15 -4.49 10.62 14.28
N ILE A 16 -4.92 10.62 13.01
CA ILE A 16 -5.72 11.70 12.41
C ILE A 16 -7.21 11.41 12.59
N ARG A 17 -7.89 12.23 13.39
CA ARG A 17 -9.35 12.11 13.60
C ARG A 17 -10.20 13.06 12.76
N THR A 18 -9.59 14.08 12.16
CA THR A 18 -10.30 15.07 11.32
C THR A 18 -10.50 14.55 9.90
N THR A 19 -11.37 15.20 9.13
CA THR A 19 -11.69 14.83 7.74
C THR A 19 -11.05 15.74 6.69
N VAL A 20 -10.35 16.79 7.11
CA VAL A 20 -9.79 17.83 6.22
C VAL A 20 -8.80 17.26 5.19
N ARG A 21 -8.09 16.18 5.53
CA ARG A 21 -7.09 15.56 4.66
C ARG A 21 -7.59 14.28 3.98
N ASP A 22 -8.86 13.93 4.11
CA ASP A 22 -9.39 12.66 3.62
C ASP A 22 -9.29 12.56 2.10
N SER A 23 -9.57 13.65 1.38
CA SER A 23 -9.41 13.70 -0.08
C SER A 23 -7.97 13.44 -0.51
N PHE A 24 -7.01 13.99 0.23
CA PHE A 24 -5.59 13.82 -0.05
C PHE A 24 -5.09 12.41 0.27
N ILE A 25 -5.47 11.86 1.43
CA ILE A 25 -5.14 10.48 1.83
C ILE A 25 -5.77 9.48 0.85
N THR A 26 -7.00 9.74 0.41
CA THR A 26 -7.70 8.93 -0.61
C THR A 26 -6.93 8.93 -1.93
N ALA A 27 -6.46 10.09 -2.40
CA ALA A 27 -5.66 10.18 -3.62
C ALA A 27 -4.34 9.39 -3.50
N ILE A 28 -3.68 9.44 -2.34
CA ILE A 28 -2.45 8.66 -2.09
C ILE A 28 -2.76 7.16 -2.09
N ALA A 29 -3.80 6.72 -1.37
CA ALA A 29 -4.18 5.32 -1.32
C ALA A 29 -4.55 4.77 -2.71
N ALA A 30 -5.31 5.54 -3.49
CA ALA A 30 -5.66 5.19 -4.87
C ALA A 30 -4.40 5.08 -5.76
N GLY A 31 -3.47 6.03 -5.64
CA GLY A 31 -2.21 6.02 -6.38
C GLY A 31 -1.35 4.80 -6.04
N VAL A 32 -1.22 4.46 -4.75
CA VAL A 32 -0.48 3.26 -4.30
C VAL A 32 -1.11 1.98 -4.85
N ILE A 33 -2.44 1.84 -4.80
CA ILE A 33 -3.13 0.67 -5.32
C ILE A 33 -2.87 0.52 -6.82
N LYS A 34 -3.04 1.60 -7.59
CA LYS A 34 -2.77 1.59 -9.04
C LYS A 34 -1.32 1.30 -9.37
N GLU A 35 -0.36 1.89 -8.67
CA GLU A 35 1.05 1.62 -8.87
C GLU A 35 1.37 0.13 -8.68
N LEU A 36 0.83 -0.48 -7.62
CA LEU A 36 1.03 -1.90 -7.33
C LEU A 36 0.36 -2.81 -8.38
N GLU A 37 -0.85 -2.48 -8.82
CA GLU A 37 -1.62 -3.28 -9.78
C GLU A 37 -1.10 -3.12 -11.23
N ASP A 38 -0.95 -1.88 -11.69
CA ASP A 38 -0.68 -1.54 -13.10
C ASP A 38 0.83 -1.58 -13.42
N GLU A 39 1.67 -0.97 -12.59
CA GLU A 39 3.11 -0.86 -12.88
C GLU A 39 3.89 -2.09 -12.39
N GLN A 40 3.46 -2.66 -11.25
CA GLN A 40 4.17 -3.77 -10.62
C GLN A 40 3.53 -5.14 -10.85
N GLY A 41 2.35 -5.18 -11.49
CA GLY A 41 1.66 -6.41 -11.88
C GLY A 41 1.14 -7.24 -10.70
N LEU A 42 0.98 -6.65 -9.51
CA LEU A 42 0.48 -7.36 -8.33
C LEU A 42 -1.04 -7.47 -8.39
N LYS A 43 -1.56 -8.69 -8.25
CA LYS A 43 -3.00 -8.89 -8.02
C LYS A 43 -3.30 -8.74 -6.52
N LEU A 44 -3.78 -7.57 -6.12
CA LEU A 44 -4.18 -7.33 -4.74
C LEU A 44 -5.50 -8.03 -4.42
N SER A 45 -5.52 -8.87 -3.37
CA SER A 45 -6.73 -9.54 -2.92
C SER A 45 -7.31 -8.81 -1.73
N LYS A 46 -8.61 -8.52 -1.77
CA LYS A 46 -9.35 -7.93 -0.65
C LYS A 46 -9.42 -8.86 0.56
N SER A 47 -9.31 -10.19 0.35
CA SER A 47 -9.37 -11.19 1.42
C SER A 47 -8.01 -11.49 2.06
N ASN A 48 -6.92 -10.90 1.57
CA ASN A 48 -5.58 -11.14 2.11
C ASN A 48 -5.15 -9.99 3.05
N PRO A 49 -5.12 -10.19 4.37
CA PRO A 49 -4.70 -9.16 5.32
C PRO A 49 -3.29 -8.65 5.07
N HIS A 50 -2.37 -9.48 4.54
CA HIS A 50 -1.02 -9.03 4.21
C HIS A 50 -0.99 -7.98 3.10
N HIS A 51 -1.89 -8.10 2.11
CA HIS A 51 -2.00 -7.12 1.02
C HIS A 51 -2.59 -5.81 1.55
N LEU A 52 -3.62 -5.90 2.39
CA LEU A 52 -4.22 -4.73 3.03
C LEU A 52 -3.20 -3.96 3.87
N ILE A 53 -2.54 -4.64 4.80
CA ILE A 53 -1.56 -4.00 5.70
C ILE A 53 -0.38 -3.42 4.90
N PHE A 54 0.08 -4.10 3.84
CA PHE A 54 1.13 -3.55 2.99
C PHE A 54 0.71 -2.25 2.28
N VAL A 55 -0.51 -2.19 1.72
CA VAL A 55 -1.02 -0.97 1.10
C VAL A 55 -1.14 0.16 2.12
N VAL A 56 -1.63 -0.13 3.34
CA VAL A 56 -1.74 0.84 4.44
C VAL A 56 -0.37 1.39 4.82
N ASP A 57 0.62 0.53 5.04
CA ASP A 57 1.99 0.94 5.40
C ASP A 57 2.61 1.79 4.29
N TYR A 58 2.41 1.39 3.03
CA TYR A 58 2.98 2.10 1.91
C TYR A 58 2.31 3.47 1.69
N ALA A 59 0.99 3.56 1.79
CA ALA A 59 0.26 4.82 1.75
C ALA A 59 0.63 5.76 2.90
N THR A 60 0.81 5.21 4.12
CA THR A 60 1.27 5.95 5.30
C THR A 60 2.65 6.55 5.05
N TRP A 61 3.58 5.75 4.52
CA TRP A 61 4.92 6.24 4.16
C TRP A 61 4.85 7.34 3.09
N ARG A 62 4.08 7.15 2.00
CA ARG A 62 3.93 8.16 0.93
C ARG A 62 3.40 9.48 1.45
N TYR A 63 2.47 9.43 2.41
CA TYR A 63 1.93 10.62 3.05
C TYR A 63 2.98 11.33 3.93
N GLN A 64 3.74 10.57 4.73
CA GLN A 64 4.75 11.13 5.65
C GLN A 64 6.01 11.62 4.93
N SER A 65 6.44 10.95 3.86
CA SER A 65 7.67 11.26 3.13
C SER A 65 7.49 12.32 2.04
N ARG A 66 6.48 13.19 2.18
CA ARG A 66 6.22 14.26 1.24
C ARG A 66 7.43 15.21 1.15
N GLY A 67 8.09 15.23 0.00
CA GLY A 67 9.26 16.07 -0.25
C GLY A 67 10.59 15.49 0.25
N SER A 68 10.61 14.26 0.76
CA SER A 68 11.86 13.56 1.04
C SER A 68 12.57 13.20 -0.27
N LYS A 69 13.89 13.42 -0.31
CA LYS A 69 14.76 12.91 -1.38
C LYS A 69 15.13 11.45 -1.15
N GLU A 70 14.81 10.90 0.02
CA GLU A 70 15.07 9.51 0.35
C GLU A 70 14.04 8.62 -0.36
N GLY A 71 14.54 7.61 -1.08
CA GLY A 71 13.71 6.61 -1.72
C GLY A 71 12.96 5.74 -0.70
N THR A 72 12.14 4.82 -1.21
CA THR A 72 11.35 3.89 -0.40
C THR A 72 12.22 3.16 0.65
N PRO A 73 11.83 3.10 1.93
CA PRO A 73 12.57 2.41 2.99
C PRO A 73 12.84 0.94 2.66
N ARG A 74 14.01 0.43 3.06
CA ARG A 74 14.41 -0.96 2.76
C ARG A 74 13.39 -2.00 3.24
N HIS A 75 12.75 -1.81 4.40
CA HIS A 75 11.75 -2.77 4.89
C HIS A 75 10.50 -2.85 3.99
N LEU A 76 10.08 -1.74 3.37
CA LEU A 76 8.99 -1.73 2.40
C LEU A 76 9.43 -2.41 1.09
N GLN A 77 10.65 -2.15 0.64
CA GLN A 77 11.22 -2.83 -0.53
C GLN A 77 11.27 -4.36 -0.34
N PHE A 78 11.73 -4.83 0.82
CA PHE A 78 11.76 -6.26 1.14
C PHE A 78 10.37 -6.88 1.18
N ARG A 79 9.40 -6.22 1.82
CA ARG A 79 8.01 -6.71 1.85
C ARG A 79 7.38 -6.75 0.46
N LEU A 80 7.66 -5.77 -0.37
CA LEU A 80 7.22 -5.75 -1.76
C LEU A 80 7.79 -6.94 -2.55
N ASN A 81 9.09 -7.20 -2.40
CA ASN A 81 9.72 -8.36 -3.02
C ASN A 81 9.10 -9.68 -2.54
N ASN A 82 8.84 -9.81 -1.24
CA ASN A 82 8.18 -11.00 -0.68
C ASN A 82 6.76 -11.18 -1.25
N LEU A 83 6.01 -10.10 -1.45
CA LEU A 83 4.69 -10.16 -2.09
C LEU A 83 4.80 -10.60 -3.55
N LYS A 84 5.74 -10.05 -4.31
CA LYS A 84 5.98 -10.44 -5.71
C LYS A 84 6.36 -11.91 -5.84
N VAL A 85 7.26 -12.40 -4.98
CA VAL A 85 7.68 -13.82 -4.97
C VAL A 85 6.53 -14.73 -4.59
N ARG A 86 5.70 -14.37 -3.61
CA ARG A 86 4.53 -15.17 -3.22
C ARG A 86 3.44 -15.23 -4.30
N VAL A 87 3.25 -14.13 -5.05
CA VAL A 87 2.36 -14.10 -6.21
C VAL A 87 2.95 -14.89 -7.39
N GLY A 88 4.28 -14.86 -7.58
CA GLY A 88 4.99 -15.62 -8.61
C GLY A 88 5.19 -17.11 -8.30
N GLY A 89 5.20 -17.50 -7.02
CA GLY A 89 5.38 -18.88 -6.55
C GLY A 89 4.16 -19.78 -6.76
N ASN A 90 3.07 -19.24 -7.30
CA ASN A 90 1.91 -20.01 -7.73
C ASN A 90 2.04 -20.58 -9.16
N ARG A 91 3.24 -20.50 -9.76
CA ARG A 91 3.58 -21.34 -10.92
C ARG A 91 3.84 -22.75 -10.41
N ALA A 92 2.81 -23.58 -10.51
CA ALA A 92 2.93 -25.02 -10.39
C ALA A 92 4.06 -25.50 -11.31
N VAL A 93 4.91 -26.35 -10.73
CA VAL A 93 5.68 -27.36 -11.46
C VAL A 93 4.69 -28.15 -12.31
N GLU A 94 4.79 -27.98 -13.63
CA GLU A 94 4.36 -28.97 -14.64
C GLU A 94 5.53 -29.91 -14.94
#